data_AF-A0A820S6Q8-F1
#
_entry.id   AF-A0A820S6Q8-F1
#
_cell.length_a   1.000
_cell.length_b   1.000
_cell.length_c   1.000
_cell.angle_alpha   90.00
_cell.angle_beta   90.00
_cell.angle_gamma   90.00
#
_symmetry.space_group_name_H-M   'P 1'
#
loop_
_entity.id
_entity.type
_entity.pdbx_description
1 polymer ?
#
loop_
_entity_poly.entity_id
_entity_poly.type
_entity_poly.pdbx_seq_one_letter_code
_entity_poly.pdbx_strand_id
1 'polypeptide(L)' 'MYFIGTISIGTPAQNFRINFDTGSSDLWVPSSSCHSSCNGFNKYTSIQSTTYVANGRRFSIIYGDGSSANGSFSIDTVT' A
#
# COMPACT_ATOMS: atom_id res chain seq x y z
N MET A 1 -0.98 -13.15 16.02
CA MET A 1 -1.74 -12.01 16.56
C MET A 1 -1.48 -10.83 15.64
N TYR A 2 -2.51 -10.18 15.10
CA TYR A 2 -2.33 -9.03 14.19
C TYR A 2 -2.48 -7.74 14.98
N PHE A 3 -1.54 -6.81 14.82
CA PHE A 3 -1.62 -5.48 15.43
C PHE A 3 -2.10 -4.49 14.36
N ILE A 4 -3.40 -4.20 14.35
CA ILE A 4 -4.04 -3.47 13.26
C ILE A 4 -4.30 -2.01 13.67
N GLY A 5 -3.79 -1.07 12.88
CA GLY A 5 -4.12 0.35 12.97
C GLY A 5 -4.79 0.86 11.70
N THR A 6 -5.30 2.10 11.78
CA THR A 6 -5.79 2.83 10.61
C THR A 6 -4.82 3.95 10.29
N ILE A 7 -4.48 4.08 9.01
CA ILE A 7 -3.74 5.24 8.47
C ILE A 7 -4.54 5.83 7.31
N SER A 8 -4.22 7.05 6.93
CA SER A 8 -4.65 7.68 5.68
C SER A 8 -3.48 7.93 4.76
N ILE A 9 -3.70 7.78 3.46
CA ILE A 9 -2.74 8.11 2.41
C ILE A 9 -3.39 9.09 1.42
N GLY A 10 -2.68 10.17 1.11
CA GLY A 10 -3.05 11.14 0.10
C GLY A 10 -3.96 12.28 0.55
N THR A 11 -4.20 13.20 -0.37
CA THR A 11 -5.05 14.39 -0.19
C THR A 11 -6.04 14.52 -1.35
N PRO A 12 -7.35 14.29 -1.18
CA PRO A 12 -8.04 13.91 0.05
C PRO A 12 -7.62 12.55 0.61
N ALA A 13 -7.80 12.38 1.92
CA ALA A 13 -7.38 11.18 2.66
C ALA A 13 -8.10 9.90 2.17
N GLN A 14 -7.32 8.87 1.85
CA GLN A 14 -7.80 7.51 1.58
C GLN A 14 -7.42 6.61 2.76
N ASN A 15 -8.40 6.02 3.46
CA ASN A 15 -8.17 5.27 4.70
C ASN A 15 -7.82 3.80 4.45
N PHE A 16 -6.86 3.27 5.22
CA PHE A 16 -6.42 1.87 5.15
C PHE A 16 -6.27 1.27 6.53
N ARG A 17 -6.65 -0.01 6.65
CA ARG A 17 -6.31 -0.84 7.82
C ARG A 17 -4.99 -1.55 7.55
N ILE A 18 -4.00 -1.34 8.40
CA ILE A 18 -2.64 -1.85 8.24
C ILE A 18 -2.32 -2.78 9.39
N ASN A 19 -1.70 -3.92 9.10
CA ASN A 19 -1.06 -4.75 10.11
C ASN A 19 0.37 -4.24 10.33
N PHE A 20 0.66 -3.76 11.53
CA PHE A 20 1.99 -3.29 11.89
C PHE A 20 2.94 -4.48 12.04
N ASP A 21 3.97 -4.49 11.21
CA ASP A 21 5.03 -5.47 11.22
C ASP A 21 6.31 -4.82 11.77
N THR A 22 6.81 -5.32 12.91
CA THR A 22 8.07 -4.85 13.49
C THR A 22 9.30 -5.55 12.89
N GLY A 23 9.08 -6.55 12.03
CA GLY A 23 10.13 -7.31 11.34
C GLY A 23 10.52 -6.76 9.97
N SER A 24 9.88 -5.68 9.49
CA SER A 24 10.16 -5.08 8.18
C SER A 24 10.03 -3.54 8.20
N SER A 25 10.49 -2.90 7.13
CA SER A 25 10.53 -1.43 7.00
C SER A 25 9.58 -0.85 5.96
N ASP A 26 9.02 -1.68 5.08
CA ASP A 26 8.25 -1.23 3.93
C ASP A 26 6.77 -1.06 4.28
N LEU A 27 6.14 -0.02 3.71
CA LEU A 27 4.69 0.15 3.72
C LEU A 27 4.14 -0.15 2.32
N TRP A 28 3.14 -1.02 2.26
CA TRP A 28 2.38 -1.24 1.04
C TRP A 28 0.87 -1.21 1.29
N VAL A 29 0.13 -0.85 0.25
CA VAL A 29 -1.32 -0.93 0.20
C VAL A 29 -1.73 -1.42 -1.18
N PRO A 30 -2.89 -2.06 -1.34
CA PRO A 30 -3.38 -2.45 -2.66
C PRO A 30 -3.59 -1.22 -3.56
N SER A 31 -3.02 -1.24 -4.77
CA SER A 31 -3.30 -0.22 -5.78
C SER A 31 -4.72 -0.39 -6.36
N SER A 32 -5.33 0.69 -6.86
CA SER A 32 -6.56 0.63 -7.66
C SER A 32 -6.41 -0.25 -8.90
N SER A 33 -5.19 -0.40 -9.42
CA SER A 33 -4.82 -1.31 -10.51
C SER A 33 -4.61 -2.77 -10.08
N CYS A 34 -4.81 -3.10 -8.81
CA CYS A 34 -4.71 -4.47 -8.34
C CYS A 34 -5.98 -5.25 -8.67
N HIS A 35 -5.82 -6.41 -9.32
CA HIS A 35 -6.93 -7.27 -9.76
C HIS A 35 -6.93 -8.66 -9.09
N SER A 36 -5.82 -9.08 -8.48
CA SER A 36 -5.68 -10.38 -7.82
C SER A 36 -5.43 -10.19 -6.32
N SER A 37 -6.12 -10.99 -5.48
CA SER A 37 -5.89 -11.04 -4.02
C SER A 37 -6.07 -9.72 -3.25
N CYS A 38 -6.73 -8.72 -3.83
CA CYS A 38 -7.03 -7.43 -3.21
C CYS A 38 -8.54 -7.11 -3.18
N ASN A 39 -9.38 -8.12 -3.44
CA ASN A 39 -10.82 -7.98 -3.34
C ASN A 39 -11.23 -7.82 -1.86
N GLY A 40 -12.15 -6.89 -1.60
CA GLY A 40 -12.62 -6.60 -0.24
C GLY A 40 -11.70 -5.68 0.58
N PHE A 41 -10.55 -5.24 0.03
CA PHE A 41 -9.69 -4.25 0.66
C PHE A 41 -9.84 -2.87 0.02
N ASN A 42 -9.63 -1.82 0.81
CA ASN A 42 -9.51 -0.46 0.29
C ASN A 42 -8.29 -0.38 -0.64
N LYS A 43 -8.45 0.32 -1.77
CA LYS A 43 -7.41 0.46 -2.79
C LYS A 43 -6.97 1.90 -2.92
N TYR A 44 -5.67 2.11 -3.01
CA TYR A 44 -5.06 3.41 -3.22
C TYR A 44 -5.18 3.84 -4.67
N THR A 45 -5.76 5.03 -4.87
CA THR A 45 -5.94 5.66 -6.17
C THR A 45 -5.09 6.93 -6.21
N SER A 46 -3.86 6.81 -6.73
CA SER A 46 -2.88 7.91 -6.76
C SER A 46 -3.39 9.15 -7.50
N ILE A 47 -4.14 8.96 -8.60
CA ILE A 47 -4.69 10.08 -9.38
C ILE A 47 -5.74 10.91 -8.61
N GLN A 48 -6.27 10.40 -7.51
CA GLN A 48 -7.20 11.13 -6.64
C GLN A 48 -6.49 11.94 -5.54
N SER A 49 -5.17 11.83 -5.41
CA SER A 49 -4.36 12.54 -4.41
C SER A 49 -3.60 13.71 -5.04
N THR A 50 -3.76 14.90 -4.48
CA THR A 50 -3.02 16.12 -4.87
C THR A 50 -1.60 16.16 -4.32
N THR A 51 -1.28 15.31 -3.34
CA THR A 51 0.05 15.19 -2.73
C THR A 51 0.86 14.02 -3.30
N TYR A 52 0.30 13.27 -4.24
CA TYR A 52 0.98 12.17 -4.90
C TYR A 52 2.13 12.68 -5.78
N VAL A 53 3.28 12.03 -5.62
CA VAL A 53 4.45 12.17 -6.48
C VAL A 53 4.85 10.80 -7.01
N ALA A 54 4.91 10.69 -8.34
CA ALA A 54 5.33 9.46 -8.99
C ALA A 54 6.80 9.14 -8.68
N ASN A 55 7.09 7.89 -8.29
CA ASN A 55 8.47 7.42 -8.10
C ASN A 55 9.02 6.70 -9.34
N GLY A 56 8.15 6.05 -10.13
CA GLY A 56 8.51 5.38 -11.39
C GLY A 56 9.22 4.03 -11.24
N ARG A 57 9.71 3.67 -10.03
CA ARG A 57 10.37 2.38 -9.78
C ARG A 57 9.34 1.27 -9.53
N ARG A 58 9.67 0.07 -10.00
CA ARG A 58 8.87 -1.15 -9.72
C ARG A 58 9.26 -1.73 -8.36
N PHE A 59 8.28 -2.35 -7.72
CA PHE A 59 8.41 -3.09 -6.48
C PHE A 59 8.05 -4.56 -6.72
N SER A 60 8.82 -5.48 -6.13
CA SER A 60 8.49 -6.90 -6.11
C SER A 60 9.18 -7.56 -4.93
N ILE A 61 8.46 -8.40 -4.20
CA ILE A 61 9.00 -9.24 -3.12
C ILE A 61 8.47 -10.66 -3.25
N ILE A 62 9.27 -11.62 -2.80
CA ILE A 62 8.88 -13.01 -2.61
C ILE A 62 9.25 -13.38 -1.19
N TYR A 63 8.31 -13.95 -0.46
CA TYR A 63 8.49 -14.41 0.91
C TYR A 63 8.96 -15.86 0.97
N GLY A 64 9.53 -16.26 2.11
CA GLY A 64 10.00 -17.63 2.32
C GLY A 64 8.89 -18.69 2.28
N ASP A 65 7.63 -18.31 2.46
CA ASP A 65 6.45 -19.17 2.32
C ASP A 65 5.93 -19.29 0.87
N GLY A 66 6.60 -18.65 -0.09
CA GLY A 66 6.23 -18.63 -1.50
C GLY A 66 5.17 -17.59 -1.87
N SER A 67 4.64 -16.83 -0.90
CA SER A 67 3.78 -15.70 -1.19
C SER A 67 4.57 -14.54 -1.81
N SER A 68 3.90 -13.65 -2.53
CA SER A 68 4.56 -12.52 -3.20
C SER A 68 3.65 -11.31 -3.29
N ALA A 69 4.28 -10.14 -3.40
CA ALA A 69 3.61 -8.88 -3.71
C ALA A 69 4.44 -8.12 -4.75
N ASN A 70 3.76 -7.41 -5.65
CA ASN A 70 4.40 -6.59 -6.67
C ASN A 70 3.59 -5.32 -6.93
N GLY A 71 4.26 -4.32 -7.53
CA GLY A 71 3.63 -3.05 -7.84
C GLY A 71 4.65 -1.99 -8.26
N SER A 72 4.36 -0.76 -7.88
CA SER A 72 5.22 0.40 -8.13
C SER A 72 5.37 1.22 -6.85
N PHE A 73 6.55 1.78 -6.64
CA PHE A 73 6.75 2.76 -5.57
C PHE A 73 5.91 4.02 -5.85
N SER A 74 5.36 4.57 -4.78
CA SER A 74 4.59 5.82 -4.77
C SER A 74 5.08 6.67 -3.62
N ILE A 75 5.16 7.98 -3.82
CA ILE A 75 5.40 8.95 -2.75
C ILE A 75 4.09 9.70 -2.55
N ASP A 76 3.58 9.73 -1.34
CA ASP A 76 2.38 10.49 -0.98
C ASP A 76 2.41 10.82 0.52
N THR A 77 1.55 11.73 0.96
CA THR A 77 1.39 12.07 2.38
C THR A 77 0.73 10.92 3.12
N VAL A 78 1.29 10.54 4.27
CA VAL A 78 0.74 9.51 5.17
C VAL A 78 0.44 10.14 6.54
N THR A 79 -0.73 9.86 7.10
CA THR A 79 -1.16 10.34 8.43
C THR A 79 -1.83 9.25 9.24
#